data_AF-A0A3P5XG02-F1
#
_entry.id   AF-A0A3P5XG02-F1
#
_cell.length_a   1.000
_cell.length_b   1.000
_cell.length_c   1.000
_cell.angle_alpha   90.00
_cell.angle_beta   90.00
_cell.angle_gamma   90.00
#
_symmetry.space_group_name_H-M   'P 1'
#
loop_
_entity.id
_entity.type
_entity.pdbx_description
1 polymer ?
#
loop_
_entity_poly.entity_id
_entity_poly.type
_entity_poly.pdbx_seq_one_letter_code
_entity_poly.pdbx_strand_id
1 'polypeptide(L)'
;MKMPLISKFFQSRAGPKNNFLGSTYNFFFGGTTSGKTVNERTAMQTTAVYACVRILAETIVSLPLHLYRYTDNGKEKAVEQNLY
;
A
#
# COMPACT_ATOMS: atom_id res chain seq x y z
N MET A 1 0.98 -28.58 -38.80
CA MET A 1 2.02 -27.69 -39.38
C MET A 1 2.09 -26.43 -38.53
N LYS A 2 3.00 -26.38 -37.55
CA LYS A 2 3.14 -25.27 -36.60
C LYS A 2 4.06 -24.22 -37.22
N MET A 3 3.53 -23.04 -37.56
CA MET A 3 4.33 -21.91 -38.05
C MET A 3 5.19 -21.35 -36.90
N PRO A 4 6.53 -21.51 -36.94
CA PRO A 4 7.43 -21.25 -35.80
C PRO A 4 7.66 -19.76 -35.50
N LEU A 5 7.14 -18.86 -36.35
CA LEU A 5 7.40 -17.42 -36.28
C LEU A 5 6.48 -16.71 -35.27
N ILE A 6 5.22 -17.11 -35.18
CA ILE A 6 4.20 -16.38 -34.38
C ILE A 6 4.16 -16.88 -32.93
N SER A 7 4.54 -18.15 -32.67
CA SER A 7 4.53 -18.69 -31.30
C SER A 7 5.58 -18.05 -30.37
N LYS A 8 6.66 -17.49 -30.94
CA LYS A 8 7.71 -16.77 -30.19
C LYS A 8 7.25 -15.42 -29.64
N PHE A 9 6.22 -14.83 -30.22
CA PHE A 9 5.68 -13.55 -29.76
C PHE A 9 4.72 -13.67 -28.57
N PHE A 10 4.16 -14.86 -28.34
CA PHE A 10 3.17 -15.11 -27.28
C PHE A 10 3.63 -16.11 -26.20
N GLN A 11 4.88 -16.56 -26.24
CA GLN A 11 5.42 -17.38 -25.16
C GLN A 11 5.91 -16.49 -24.02
N SER A 12 5.27 -16.62 -22.86
CA SER A 12 5.79 -16.10 -21.60
C SER A 12 7.20 -16.66 -21.41
N ARG A 13 8.20 -15.78 -21.47
CA ARG A 13 9.59 -16.12 -21.19
C ARG A 13 9.60 -16.80 -19.82
N ALA A 14 10.08 -18.05 -19.78
CA ALA A 14 10.04 -18.94 -18.61
C ALA A 14 9.87 -18.21 -17.27
N GLY A 15 8.65 -18.25 -16.72
CA GLY A 15 8.39 -17.74 -15.37
C GLY A 15 9.26 -18.49 -14.35
N PRO A 16 9.72 -17.82 -13.29
CA PRO A 16 10.58 -18.44 -12.28
C PRO A 16 9.87 -19.64 -11.66
N LYS A 17 10.50 -20.82 -11.73
CA LYS A 17 9.95 -22.08 -11.17
C LYS A 17 10.44 -22.39 -9.75
N ASN A 18 11.28 -21.53 -9.18
CA ASN A 18 11.96 -21.81 -7.92
C ASN A 18 11.50 -20.81 -6.85
N ASN A 19 10.68 -21.31 -5.94
CA ASN A 19 10.39 -20.67 -4.67
C ASN A 19 11.47 -21.09 -3.68
N PHE A 20 12.61 -20.39 -3.68
CA PHE A 20 13.60 -20.55 -2.62
C PHE A 20 12.99 -20.06 -1.30
N LEU A 21 13.45 -20.55 -0.15
CA LEU A 21 13.06 -20.01 1.17
C LEU A 21 13.12 -18.46 1.11
N GLY A 22 11.98 -17.79 0.96
CA GLY A 22 11.92 -16.42 0.44
C GLY A 22 10.94 -16.17 -0.71
N SER A 23 10.14 -17.16 -1.14
CA SER A 23 9.03 -16.94 -2.07
C SER A 23 8.11 -15.84 -1.56
N THR A 24 8.03 -14.79 -2.36
CA THR A 24 7.52 -13.47 -2.05
C THR A 24 6.01 -13.44 -1.89
N TYR A 25 5.50 -13.98 -0.79
CA TYR A 25 4.35 -13.37 -0.13
C TYR A 25 4.88 -12.28 0.80
N ASN A 26 5.47 -11.25 0.16
CA ASN A 26 6.09 -10.05 0.74
C ASN A 26 5.07 -9.12 1.45
N PHE A 27 3.99 -9.66 2.02
CA PHE A 27 2.91 -8.83 2.56
C PHE A 27 2.78 -8.89 4.10
N PHE A 28 3.40 -9.86 4.78
CA PHE A 28 3.30 -9.97 6.25
C PHE A 28 4.62 -10.33 6.93
N PHE A 29 5.63 -9.46 6.77
CA PHE A 29 6.89 -9.51 7.53
C PHE A 29 7.81 -10.69 7.16
N GLY A 30 8.69 -10.46 6.19
CA GLY A 30 9.83 -11.34 5.95
C GLY A 30 10.71 -11.49 7.20
N GLY A 31 11.58 -12.51 7.22
CA GLY A 31 12.47 -12.76 8.35
C GLY A 31 13.32 -11.53 8.69
N THR A 32 13.38 -11.18 9.98
CA THR A 32 14.26 -10.10 10.45
C THR A 32 15.66 -10.64 10.73
N THR A 33 16.68 -9.81 10.59
CA THR A 33 18.08 -10.19 10.88
C THR A 33 18.28 -10.63 12.32
N SER A 34 17.47 -10.10 13.25
CA SER A 34 17.47 -10.49 14.67
C SER A 34 16.61 -11.71 14.99
N GLY A 35 15.89 -12.29 14.02
CA GLY A 35 14.97 -13.40 14.21
C GLY A 35 13.74 -13.07 15.09
N LYS A 36 13.46 -11.78 15.31
CA LYS A 36 12.30 -11.29 16.06
C LYS A 36 11.22 -10.81 15.10
N THR A 37 10.00 -11.29 15.27
CA THR A 37 8.85 -10.81 14.51
C THR A 37 8.50 -9.39 14.97
N VAL A 38 8.54 -8.41 14.06
CA VAL A 38 8.13 -7.03 14.33
C VAL A 38 6.77 -6.82 13.69
N ASN A 39 5.74 -6.61 14.52
CA ASN A 39 4.41 -6.16 14.11
C ASN A 39 4.17 -4.71 14.53
N GLU A 40 3.04 -4.12 14.12
CA GLU A 40 2.67 -2.73 14.37
C GLU A 40 2.70 -2.40 15.88
N ARG A 41 2.16 -3.31 16.71
CA ARG A 41 2.14 -3.14 18.17
C ARG A 41 3.55 -3.11 18.77
N THR A 42 4.44 -4.02 18.34
CA THR A 42 5.83 -4.07 18.80
C THR A 42 6.67 -2.92 18.24
N ALA A 43 6.37 -2.44 17.03
CA ALA A 43 7.03 -1.27 16.46
C ALA A 43 6.69 0.01 17.22
N MET A 44 5.41 0.18 17.60
CA MET A 44 4.93 1.34 18.37
C MET A 44 5.50 1.44 19.79
N GLN A 45 6.09 0.37 20.33
CA GLN A 45 6.81 0.41 21.61
C GLN A 45 8.15 1.15 21.52
N THR A 46 8.66 1.40 20.30
CA THR A 46 9.87 2.17 20.07
C THR A 46 9.53 3.66 19.96
N THR A 47 10.14 4.50 20.79
CA THR A 47 9.84 5.95 20.87
C THR A 47 10.08 6.68 19.55
N ALA A 48 11.10 6.29 18.79
CA ALA A 48 11.38 6.86 17.48
C ALA A 48 10.24 6.61 16.47
N VAL A 49 9.71 5.38 16.44
CA VAL A 49 8.59 5.01 15.57
C VAL A 49 7.33 5.77 15.97
N TYR A 50 7.03 5.81 17.27
CA TYR A 50 5.90 6.57 17.80
C TYR A 50 5.97 8.05 17.42
N ALA A 51 7.14 8.68 17.57
CA ALA A 51 7.34 10.08 17.22
C ALA A 51 7.09 10.36 15.73
N CYS A 52 7.61 9.50 14.84
CA CYS A 52 7.37 9.62 13.40
C CYS A 52 5.88 9.49 13.06
N VAL A 53 5.21 8.47 13.58
CA VAL A 53 3.77 8.25 13.32
C VAL A 53 2.95 9.43 13.86
N ARG A 54 3.30 9.96 15.04
CA ARG A 54 2.64 11.13 15.62
C ARG A 54 2.78 12.36 14.72
N ILE A 55 4.00 12.69 14.29
CA ILE A 55 4.23 13.86 13.42
C ILE A 55 3.46 13.70 12.10
N LEU A 56 3.49 12.51 11.48
CA LEU A 56 2.72 12.25 10.26
C LEU A 56 1.21 12.42 10.50
N ALA A 57 0.68 11.85 11.58
CA ALA A 57 -0.75 11.97 11.91
C ALA A 57 -1.16 13.43 12.16
N GLU A 58 -0.37 14.19 12.93
CA GLU A 58 -0.60 15.61 13.20
C GLU A 58 -0.60 16.42 11.89
N THR A 59 0.37 16.15 11.00
CA THR A 59 0.42 16.85 9.70
C THR A 59 -0.78 16.54 8.82
N ILE A 60 -1.24 15.28 8.76
CA ILE A 60 -2.41 14.90 7.96
C ILE A 60 -3.68 15.58 8.50
N VAL A 61 -3.86 15.60 9.82
CA VAL A 61 -5.03 16.23 10.46
C VAL A 61 -5.02 17.75 10.29
N SER A 62 -3.84 18.37 10.18
CA SER A 62 -3.74 19.82 9.96
C SER A 62 -4.26 20.28 8.59
N LEU A 63 -4.42 19.35 7.63
CA LEU A 63 -4.90 19.68 6.29
C LEU A 63 -6.42 19.90 6.29
N PRO A 64 -6.93 20.99 5.69
CA PRO A 64 -8.36 21.24 5.63
C PRO A 64 -9.05 20.21 4.72
N LEU A 65 -10.00 19.45 5.27
CA LEU A 65 -10.82 18.53 4.51
C LEU A 65 -12.08 19.23 3.99
N HIS A 66 -12.13 19.51 2.69
CA HIS A 66 -13.29 20.13 2.06
C HIS A 66 -14.25 19.08 1.52
N LEU A 67 -15.52 19.15 1.94
CA LEU A 67 -16.59 18.32 1.38
C LEU A 67 -17.17 18.95 0.11
N TYR A 68 -17.53 18.10 -0.84
CA TYR A 68 -18.19 18.49 -2.08
C TYR A 68 -19.40 17.58 -2.31
N ARG A 69 -20.50 18.16 -2.79
CA ARG A 69 -21.71 17.44 -3.22
C ARG A 69 -21.91 17.58 -4.72
N TYR A 70 -22.52 16.56 -5.31
CA TYR A 70 -22.93 16.57 -6.70
C TYR A 70 -24.32 17.20 -6.82
N THR A 71 -24.50 18.07 -7.80
CA THR A 71 -25.79 18.63 -8.22
C THR A 71 -25.98 18.40 -9.72
N ASP A 72 -27.19 18.67 -10.21
CA ASP A 72 -27.53 18.52 -11.63
C ASP A 72 -26.64 19.37 -12.56
N ASN A 73 -26.04 20.44 -12.03
CA ASN A 73 -25.18 21.36 -12.76
C ASN A 73 -23.67 21.20 -12.44
N GLY A 74 -23.25 20.24 -11.59
CA GLY A 74 -21.83 19.98 -11.34
C GLY A 74 -21.47 19.61 -9.89
N LYS A 75 -20.29 20.06 -9.44
CA LYS A 75 -19.78 19.84 -8.07
C LYS A 75 -19.76 21.17 -7.31
N GLU A 76 -20.33 21.20 -6.11
CA GLU A 76 -20.31 22.37 -5.24
C GLU A 76 -19.83 22.02 -3.83
N LYS A 77 -19.24 23.00 -3.12
CA LYS A 77 -18.73 22.79 -1.76
C LYS A 77 -19.89 22.54 -0.81
N ALA A 78 -19.88 21.41 -0.11
CA ALA A 78 -20.91 21.05 0.86
C ALA A 78 -20.59 21.71 2.21
N VAL A 79 -21.11 22.91 2.43
CA VAL A 79 -20.84 23.72 3.63
C VAL A 79 -21.74 23.35 4.81
N GLU A 80 -22.92 22.80 4.54
CA GLU A 80 -23.93 22.48 5.57
C GLU A 80 -23.79 21.06 6.14
N GLN A 81 -23.00 20.19 5.51
CA GLN A 81 -22.76 18.84 6.04
C GLN A 81 -21.60 18.88 7.02
N ASN A 82 -21.88 18.50 8.26
CA ASN A 82 -20.84 18.21 9.25
C ASN A 82 -20.22 16.84 8.95
N LEU A 83 -18.89 16.78 8.97
CA LEU A 83 -18.12 15.52 8.86
C LEU A 83 -18.22 14.65 10.12
N TYR A 84 -18.64 15.25 11.26
CA TYR A 84 -18.80 14.64 12.58
C TYR A 84 -20.06 15.16 13.28
#